data_AF-V9H1W9-F1
#
_entry.id   AF-V9H1W9-F1
#
_cell.length_a   1.000
_cell.length_b   1.000
_cell.length_c   1.000
_cell.angle_alpha   90.00
_cell.angle_beta   90.00
_cell.angle_gamma   90.00
#
_symmetry.space_group_name_H-M   'P 1'
#
loop_
_entity.id
_entity.type
_entity.pdbx_description
1 polymer ?
#
loop_
_entity_poly.entity_id
_entity_poly.type
_entity_poly.pdbx_seq_one_letter_code
_entity_poly.pdbx_strand_id
1 'polypeptide(L)'
;MFNIKLKKYILIIVITFLSLFISFNVVSADNGPKPELTIIVENPPTDEYYLDLLVDYEINYGYTWLHEEEYDQEKIKIFKDFRDGNWRPALLTKTRAPITGRLIGGEKEIGLYMNLDILYLIN
;
A
#
# COMPACT_ATOMS: atom_id res chain seq x y z
N MET A 1 -46.66 19.50 -36.78
CA MET A 1 -46.35 20.50 -35.72
C MET A 1 -46.34 19.77 -34.38
N PHE A 2 -45.17 19.46 -33.81
CA PHE A 2 -45.09 18.66 -32.59
C PHE A 2 -45.78 19.34 -31.40
N ASN A 3 -46.57 18.58 -30.63
CA ASN A 3 -47.30 19.05 -29.46
C ASN A 3 -46.34 19.67 -28.43
N ILE A 4 -46.65 20.86 -27.91
CA ILE A 4 -45.79 21.60 -26.97
C ILE A 4 -45.49 20.78 -25.71
N LYS A 5 -46.42 19.93 -25.25
CA LYS A 5 -46.20 19.01 -24.14
C LYS A 5 -45.17 17.94 -24.50
N LEU A 6 -45.26 17.37 -25.71
CA LEU A 6 -44.32 16.36 -26.21
C LEU A 6 -42.89 16.92 -26.33
N LYS A 7 -42.73 18.18 -26.77
CA LYS A 7 -41.42 18.86 -26.77
C LYS A 7 -40.82 19.03 -25.37
N LYS A 8 -41.65 19.32 -24.36
CA LYS A 8 -41.20 19.43 -22.96
C LYS A 8 -40.73 18.08 -22.40
N TYR A 9 -41.46 16.99 -22.68
CA TYR A 9 -41.05 15.66 -22.23
C TYR A 9 -39.75 15.21 -22.89
N ILE A 10 -39.58 15.47 -24.19
CA ILE A 10 -38.33 15.19 -24.89
C ILE A 10 -37.17 15.99 -24.28
N LEU A 11 -37.38 17.28 -23.99
CA LEU A 11 -36.36 18.12 -23.36
C LEU A 11 -35.96 17.60 -21.97
N ILE A 12 -36.92 17.18 -21.15
CA ILE A 12 -36.66 16.61 -19.83
C ILE A 12 -35.85 15.32 -19.96
N ILE A 13 -36.22 14.42 -20.87
CA ILE A 13 -35.50 13.16 -21.10
C ILE A 13 -34.06 13.44 -21.53
N VAL A 14 -33.86 14.40 -22.44
CA VAL A 14 -32.51 14.80 -22.90
C VAL A 14 -31.68 15.35 -21.75
N ILE A 15 -32.24 16.24 -20.92
CA ILE A 15 -31.53 16.81 -19.76
C ILE A 15 -31.18 15.72 -18.74
N THR A 16 -32.12 14.82 -18.43
CA THR A 16 -31.88 13.70 -17.52
C THR A 16 -30.80 12.78 -18.05
N PHE A 17 -30.84 12.43 -19.34
CA PHE A 17 -29.82 11.61 -19.97
C PHE A 17 -28.45 12.30 -19.93
N LEU A 18 -28.38 13.59 -20.26
CA LEU A 18 -27.14 14.37 -20.22
C LEU A 18 -26.55 14.45 -18.79
N SER A 19 -27.40 14.58 -17.77
CA SER A 19 -26.95 14.61 -16.37
C SER A 19 -26.32 13.29 -15.89
N LEU A 20 -26.77 12.16 -16.43
CA LEU A 20 -26.18 10.84 -16.14
C LEU A 20 -24.76 10.71 -16.70
N PHE A 21 -24.45 11.34 -17.85
CA PHE A 21 -23.09 11.33 -18.41
C PHE A 21 -22.11 12.23 -17.65
N ILE A 22 -22.60 13.30 -17.01
CA ILE A 22 -21.75 14.24 -16.25
C ILE A 22 -21.29 13.63 -14.90
N SER A 23 -21.97 12.57 -14.42
CA SER A 23 -21.73 11.99 -13.10
C SER A 23 -20.56 10.97 -13.06
N PHE A 24 -19.93 10.66 -14.19
CA PHE A 24 -18.76 9.77 -14.26
C PHE A 24 -17.44 10.54 -14.23
N ASN A 25 -17.33 11.56 -13.39
CA ASN A 25 -16.01 12.07 -13.04
C ASN A 25 -15.31 10.96 -12.24
N VAL A 26 -14.37 10.26 -12.88
CA VAL A 26 -13.44 9.36 -12.20
C VAL A 26 -12.60 10.25 -11.30
N VAL A 27 -13.07 10.46 -10.07
CA VAL A 27 -12.29 11.12 -9.04
C VAL A 27 -11.16 10.17 -8.70
N SER A 28 -9.94 10.47 -9.15
CA SER A 28 -8.80 9.66 -8.75
C SER A 28 -8.37 10.08 -7.36
N ALA A 29 -8.98 9.45 -6.36
CA ALA A 29 -8.50 9.51 -4.99
C ALA A 29 -7.19 8.71 -4.90
N ASP A 30 -6.16 9.28 -4.25
CA ASP A 30 -4.87 8.64 -3.99
C ASP A 30 -3.96 8.36 -5.21
N ASN A 31 -3.87 9.32 -6.15
CA ASN A 31 -2.92 9.29 -7.28
C ASN A 31 -1.65 10.14 -7.05
N GLY A 32 -1.40 10.57 -5.82
CA GLY A 32 -0.15 11.26 -5.49
C GLY A 32 1.03 10.27 -5.46
N PRO A 33 2.27 10.72 -5.73
CA PRO A 33 3.45 9.90 -5.46
C PRO A 33 3.46 9.54 -3.96
N LYS A 34 3.42 8.24 -3.68
CA LYS A 34 3.41 7.74 -2.30
C LYS A 34 4.77 7.98 -1.65
N PRO A 35 4.83 8.21 -0.33
CA PRO A 35 6.10 8.29 0.36
C PRO A 35 6.86 6.97 0.25
N GLU A 36 8.13 7.10 -0.09
CA GLU A 36 9.07 6.00 -0.29
C GLU A 36 10.22 6.11 0.72
N LEU A 37 10.59 5.00 1.35
CA LEU A 37 11.80 4.89 2.16
C LEU A 37 12.75 3.89 1.52
N THR A 38 13.99 4.33 1.26
CA THR A 38 15.09 3.45 0.81
C THR A 38 16.07 3.23 1.96
N ILE A 39 16.33 1.97 2.29
CA ILE A 39 17.39 1.58 3.24
C ILE A 39 18.57 1.03 2.44
N ILE A 40 19.76 1.53 2.73
CA ILE A 40 21.03 1.08 2.14
C ILE A 40 21.85 0.45 3.25
N VAL A 41 22.17 -0.83 3.11
CA VAL A 41 23.05 -1.55 4.04
C VAL A 41 24.45 -1.57 3.46
N GLU A 42 25.37 -0.84 4.08
CA GLU A 42 26.79 -0.87 3.73
C GLU A 42 27.47 -2.10 4.36
N ASN A 43 28.32 -2.78 3.59
CA ASN A 43 29.01 -4.01 3.99
C ASN A 43 28.04 -5.08 4.54
N PRO A 44 27.01 -5.48 3.77
CA PRO A 44 26.09 -6.51 4.22
C PRO A 44 26.81 -7.86 4.43
N PRO A 45 26.24 -8.76 5.24
CA PRO A 45 26.68 -10.15 5.28
C PRO A 45 26.76 -10.76 3.88
N THR A 46 27.72 -11.65 3.65
CA THR A 46 27.84 -12.39 2.39
C THR A 46 26.71 -13.39 2.18
N ASP A 47 26.16 -13.88 3.28
CA ASP A 47 25.01 -14.78 3.27
C ASP A 47 23.69 -13.99 3.26
N GLU A 48 22.60 -14.65 2.83
CA GLU A 48 21.27 -14.05 2.83
C GLU A 48 20.85 -13.63 4.25
N TYR A 49 20.55 -12.34 4.41
CA TYR A 49 20.03 -11.76 5.65
C TYR A 49 18.66 -11.14 5.43
N TYR A 50 17.87 -11.11 6.49
CA TYR A 50 16.58 -10.42 6.53
C TYR A 50 16.74 -9.11 7.30
N LEU A 51 16.01 -8.10 6.86
CA LEU A 51 15.91 -6.80 7.49
C LEU A 51 14.42 -6.44 7.56
N ASP A 52 14.00 -5.86 8.67
CA ASP A 52 12.65 -5.31 8.81
C ASP A 52 12.76 -3.99 9.59
N LEU A 53 11.80 -3.10 9.37
CA LEU A 53 11.63 -1.93 10.22
C LEU A 53 11.03 -2.35 11.55
N LEU A 54 11.33 -1.61 12.62
CA LEU A 54 10.64 -1.77 13.88
C LEU A 54 9.55 -0.71 14.03
N VAL A 55 8.44 -1.09 14.66
CA VAL A 55 7.34 -0.20 15.06
C VAL A 55 7.00 -0.41 16.53
N ASP A 56 6.59 0.65 17.22
CA ASP A 56 6.38 0.68 18.68
C ASP A 56 4.90 0.72 19.09
N TYR A 57 4.00 0.47 18.14
CA TYR A 57 2.56 0.55 18.34
C TYR A 57 1.88 -0.82 18.25
N GLU A 58 0.83 -0.98 19.06
CA GLU A 58 -0.04 -2.15 19.04
C GLU A 58 -1.09 -2.07 17.92
N ILE A 59 -1.47 -3.23 17.38
CA ILE A 59 -2.55 -3.40 16.41
C ILE A 59 -3.31 -4.70 16.67
N ASN A 60 -4.64 -4.64 16.53
CA ASN A 60 -5.49 -5.84 16.52
C ASN A 60 -5.68 -6.37 15.09
N TYR A 61 -5.79 -5.45 14.14
CA TYR A 61 -5.89 -5.71 12.71
C TYR A 61 -4.92 -4.79 11.99
N GLY A 62 -4.25 -5.31 10.97
CA GLY A 62 -3.31 -4.54 10.17
C GLY A 62 -3.10 -5.18 8.82
N TYR A 63 -2.34 -4.48 8.01
CA TYR A 63 -2.07 -4.88 6.65
C TYR A 63 -0.69 -5.51 6.53
N THR A 64 -0.56 -6.46 5.61
CA THR A 64 0.73 -6.99 5.17
C THR A 64 0.62 -7.40 3.69
N TRP A 65 1.68 -7.13 2.93
CA TRP A 65 1.88 -7.60 1.56
C TRP A 65 2.97 -8.68 1.51
N LEU A 66 3.44 -9.11 2.68
CA LEU A 66 4.47 -10.13 2.77
C LEU A 66 3.83 -11.51 2.61
N HIS A 67 4.26 -12.24 1.60
CA HIS A 67 3.97 -13.66 1.41
C HIS A 67 5.01 -14.45 2.18
N GLU A 68 4.73 -14.76 3.45
CA GLU A 68 5.68 -15.42 4.35
C GLU A 68 6.19 -16.76 3.80
N GLU A 69 5.37 -17.45 3.01
CA GLU A 69 5.70 -18.69 2.32
C GLU A 69 6.87 -18.58 1.32
N GLU A 70 7.22 -17.37 0.89
CA GLU A 70 8.35 -17.11 -0.01
C GLU A 70 9.71 -17.05 0.72
N TYR A 71 9.70 -17.08 2.05
CA TYR A 71 10.88 -16.89 2.89
C TYR A 71 11.24 -18.15 3.69
N ASP A 72 12.48 -18.18 4.20
CA ASP A 72 12.95 -19.20 5.13
C ASP A 72 12.16 -19.13 6.45
N GLN A 73 11.42 -20.18 6.75
CA GLN A 73 10.51 -20.23 7.88
C GLN A 73 11.22 -20.19 9.24
N GLU A 74 12.48 -20.64 9.33
CA GLU A 74 13.25 -20.56 10.56
C GLU A 74 13.66 -19.11 10.86
N LYS A 75 14.10 -18.37 9.84
CA LYS A 75 14.44 -16.95 9.96
C LYS A 75 13.20 -16.10 10.28
N ILE A 76 12.08 -16.37 9.62
CA ILE A 76 10.81 -15.68 9.83
C ILE A 76 10.33 -15.85 11.28
N LYS A 77 10.44 -17.06 11.84
CA LYS A 77 10.05 -17.32 13.23
C LYS A 77 10.86 -16.48 14.21
N ILE A 78 12.19 -16.43 14.04
CA ILE A 78 13.07 -15.61 14.87
C ILE A 78 12.65 -14.13 14.82
N PHE A 79 12.38 -13.60 13.64
CA PHE A 79 11.95 -12.22 13.48
C PHE A 79 10.58 -11.98 14.14
N LYS A 80 9.61 -12.85 13.92
CA LYS A 80 8.26 -12.71 14.51
C LYS A 80 8.27 -12.68 16.04
N ASP A 81 9.16 -13.47 16.64
CA ASP A 81 9.30 -13.58 18.09
C ASP A 81 10.15 -12.43 18.67
N PHE A 82 10.86 -11.65 17.84
CA PHE A 82 11.66 -10.51 18.28
C PHE A 82 10.80 -9.44 18.96
N ARG A 83 11.20 -9.04 20.17
CA ARG A 83 10.63 -7.91 20.91
C ARG A 83 11.75 -7.17 21.62
N ASP A 84 11.74 -5.84 21.52
CA ASP A 84 12.57 -4.94 22.33
C ASP A 84 11.66 -3.88 22.96
N GLY A 85 11.27 -4.09 24.22
CA GLY A 85 10.18 -3.33 24.83
C GLY A 85 8.88 -3.47 24.02
N ASN A 86 8.35 -2.34 23.53
CA ASN A 86 7.14 -2.30 22.70
C ASN A 86 7.46 -2.42 21.19
N TRP A 87 8.73 -2.52 20.81
CA TRP A 87 9.14 -2.60 19.42
C TRP A 87 8.93 -4.01 18.86
N ARG A 88 8.34 -4.09 17.67
CA ARG A 88 8.11 -5.32 16.90
C ARG A 88 8.41 -5.10 15.41
N PRO A 89 8.71 -6.15 14.63
CA PRO A 89 8.96 -6.02 13.18
C PRO A 89 7.72 -5.54 12.41
N ALA A 90 7.87 -4.59 11.51
CA ALA A 90 6.76 -3.93 10.84
C ALA A 90 6.11 -4.81 9.77
N LEU A 91 6.87 -5.21 8.75
CA LEU A 91 6.34 -5.95 7.60
C LEU A 91 5.82 -7.33 8.01
N LEU A 92 6.54 -7.99 8.91
CA LEU A 92 6.20 -9.33 9.38
C LEU A 92 5.04 -9.39 10.36
N THR A 93 4.87 -8.35 11.19
CA THR A 93 3.80 -8.34 12.20
C THR A 93 2.68 -7.37 11.86
N LYS A 94 2.60 -6.95 10.59
CA LYS A 94 1.59 -6.06 10.01
C LYS A 94 1.71 -4.61 10.48
N THR A 95 1.18 -3.71 9.66
CA THR A 95 1.24 -2.26 9.89
C THR A 95 -0.15 -1.62 9.88
N ARG A 96 -0.31 -0.46 10.54
CA ARG A 96 -1.58 0.30 10.55
C ARG A 96 -1.94 0.84 9.18
N ALA A 97 -0.95 1.42 8.51
CA ALA A 97 -1.04 1.84 7.12
C ALA A 97 -0.50 0.72 6.23
N PRO A 98 -0.99 0.57 5.00
CA PRO A 98 -0.35 -0.28 4.01
C PRO A 98 1.12 0.06 3.83
N ILE A 99 2.02 -0.90 4.09
CA ILE A 99 3.44 -0.76 3.76
C ILE A 99 3.82 -1.95 2.89
N THR A 100 4.27 -1.68 1.67
CA THR A 100 4.84 -2.69 0.76
C THR A 100 6.34 -2.79 1.00
N GLY A 101 6.96 -3.93 0.69
CA GLY A 101 8.40 -4.13 0.88
C GLY A 101 8.80 -5.60 0.82
N ARG A 102 10.09 -5.88 0.90
CA ARG A 102 10.65 -7.25 0.96
C ARG A 102 11.63 -7.33 2.11
N LEU A 103 11.73 -8.47 2.80
CA LEU A 103 12.71 -8.62 3.89
C LEU A 103 14.15 -8.78 3.41
N ILE A 104 14.33 -9.18 2.15
CA ILE A 104 15.63 -9.40 1.52
C ILE A 104 15.90 -8.22 0.59
N GLY A 105 17.10 -7.65 0.68
CA GLY A 105 17.52 -6.59 -0.23
C GLY A 105 17.91 -7.15 -1.61
N GLY A 106 17.81 -6.32 -2.66
CA GLY A 106 18.35 -6.64 -3.99
C GLY A 106 19.68 -5.92 -4.25
N GLU A 107 20.56 -6.45 -5.09
CA GLU A 107 21.84 -5.80 -5.41
C GLU A 107 21.65 -4.49 -6.19
N LYS A 108 22.35 -3.43 -5.76
CA LYS A 108 22.64 -2.21 -6.54
C LYS A 108 24.11 -1.86 -6.38
N GLU A 109 24.66 -1.04 -7.30
CA GLU A 109 26.09 -0.66 -7.42
C GLU A 109 26.78 -0.15 -6.13
N ILE A 110 26.05 0.06 -5.04
CA ILE A 110 26.53 0.55 -3.74
C ILE A 110 25.89 -0.15 -2.52
N GLY A 111 25.19 -1.27 -2.70
CA GLY A 111 24.59 -2.03 -1.59
C GLY A 111 23.20 -2.58 -1.87
N LEU A 112 22.62 -3.25 -0.87
CA LEU A 112 21.32 -3.93 -0.98
C LEU A 112 20.15 -2.98 -0.66
N TYR A 113 19.09 -2.99 -1.48
CA TYR A 113 17.96 -2.05 -1.37
C TYR A 113 16.68 -2.68 -0.83
N MET A 114 15.97 -1.95 0.04
CA MET A 114 14.57 -2.21 0.40
C MET A 114 13.73 -0.97 0.10
N ASN A 115 12.63 -1.16 -0.62
CA ASN A 115 11.74 -0.09 -1.05
C ASN A 115 10.40 -0.26 -0.31
N LEU A 116 9.95 0.79 0.38
CA LEU A 116 8.71 0.75 1.15
C LEU A 116 7.71 1.78 0.65
N ASP A 117 6.59 1.36 0.05
CA ASP A 117 5.49 2.26 -0.29
C ASP A 117 4.49 2.33 0.86
N ILE A 118 4.27 3.53 1.40
CA ILE A 118 3.23 3.76 2.40
C ILE A 118 1.95 4.21 1.69
N LEU A 119 0.87 3.41 1.68
CA LEU A 119 -0.44 3.98 1.33
C LEU A 119 -1.03 4.68 2.55
N TYR A 120 -1.52 5.89 2.36
CA TYR A 120 -2.40 6.51 3.34
C TYR A 120 -3.83 6.18 2.95
N LEU A 121 -4.53 5.41 3.79
CA LEU A 121 -5.99 5.36 3.72
C LEU A 121 -6.51 6.65 4.35
N ILE A 122 -6.87 7.62 3.49
CA ILE A 122 -7.63 8.80 3.90
C ILE A 122 -9.08 8.33 4.12
N ASN A 123 -9.55 8.39 5.36
CA ASN A 123 -10.98 8.27 5.71
C ASN A 123 -11.75 9.49 5.22
#